data_AF-A0A2E7VUL8-F1
#
_entry.id   AF-A0A2E7VUL8-F1
#
_cell.length_a   1.000
_cell.length_b   1.000
_cell.length_c   1.000
_cell.angle_alpha   90.00
_cell.angle_beta   90.00
_cell.angle_gamma   90.00
#
_symmetry.space_group_name_H-M   'P 1'
#
loop_
_entity.id
_entity.type
_entity.pdbx_description
1 polymer ?
#
loop_
_entity_poly.entity_id
_entity_poly.type
_entity_poly.pdbx_seq_one_letter_code
_entity_poly.pdbx_strand_id
1 'polypeptide(L)'
;MFFLFIYSFSTNYILSLFIYSIVGVGIAGFGATQASLIQLTTTSEERGIAMGILAMCIGSGPIGSFLYGIFAENYTAQLAMRYLPISGFFILLLIIFFTKVIHKITIDSANKEIV
;
A
#
# COMPACT_ATOMS: atom_id res chain seq x y z
N MET A 1 -1.32 -1.01 -8.85
CA MET A 1 -2.65 -0.35 -8.93
C MET A 1 -3.16 -0.26 -10.36
N PHE A 2 -2.51 0.50 -11.26
CA PHE A 2 -2.96 0.69 -12.65
C PHE A 2 -3.17 -0.61 -13.45
N PHE A 3 -2.16 -1.49 -13.49
CA PHE A 3 -2.25 -2.78 -14.20
C PHE A 3 -3.35 -3.70 -13.65
N LEU A 4 -3.59 -3.64 -12.34
CA LEU A 4 -4.65 -4.41 -11.66
C LEU A 4 -6.05 -3.91 -12.07
N PHE A 5 -6.19 -2.59 -12.30
CA PHE A 5 -7.42 -2.01 -12.83
C PHE A 5 -7.67 -2.43 -14.29
N ILE A 6 -6.64 -2.44 -15.14
CA ILE A 6 -6.74 -2.93 -16.52
C ILE A 6 -7.14 -4.41 -16.54
N TYR A 7 -6.53 -5.23 -15.68
CA TYR A 7 -6.84 -6.65 -15.53
C TYR A 7 -8.33 -6.91 -15.29
N SER A 8 -9.02 -6.04 -14.53
CA SER A 8 -10.44 -6.19 -14.22
C SER A 8 -11.36 -6.26 -15.47
N PHE A 9 -10.94 -5.68 -16.60
CA PHE A 9 -11.70 -5.72 -17.86
C PHE A 9 -11.33 -6.88 -18.79
N SER A 10 -10.26 -7.61 -18.48
CA SER A 10 -9.76 -8.67 -19.34
C SER A 10 -10.59 -9.94 -19.19
N THR A 11 -11.05 -10.49 -20.31
CA THR A 11 -11.67 -11.83 -20.40
C THR A 11 -10.69 -12.88 -20.96
N ASN A 12 -9.53 -12.46 -21.47
CA ASN A 12 -8.53 -13.33 -22.09
C ASN A 12 -7.52 -13.86 -21.08
N TYR A 13 -7.40 -15.19 -20.97
CA TYR A 13 -6.52 -15.85 -20.01
C TYR A 13 -5.04 -15.45 -20.14
N ILE A 14 -4.49 -15.51 -21.36
CA ILE A 14 -3.05 -15.23 -21.60
C ILE A 14 -2.71 -13.76 -21.25
N LEU A 15 -3.59 -12.83 -21.64
CA LEU A 15 -3.42 -11.41 -21.32
C LEU A 15 -3.49 -11.18 -19.81
N SER A 16 -4.47 -11.81 -19.16
CA SER A 16 -4.64 -11.74 -17.71
C SER A 16 -3.42 -12.26 -16.96
N LEU A 17 -2.86 -13.39 -17.38
CA LEU A 17 -1.65 -13.97 -16.79
C LEU A 17 -0.48 -12.98 -16.87
N PHE A 18 -0.24 -12.41 -18.05
CA PHE A 18 0.85 -11.44 -18.26
C PHE A 18 0.69 -10.19 -17.40
N ILE A 19 -0.50 -9.60 -17.37
CA ILE A 19 -0.79 -8.42 -16.55
C ILE A 19 -0.59 -8.74 -15.06
N TYR A 20 -1.06 -9.91 -14.60
CA TYR A 20 -0.93 -10.32 -13.20
C TYR A 20 0.53 -10.57 -12.81
N SER A 21 1.36 -11.10 -13.72
CA SER A 21 2.81 -11.21 -13.49
C SER A 21 3.47 -9.85 -13.27
N ILE A 22 3.13 -8.83 -14.08
CA ILE A 22 3.62 -7.45 -13.90
C ILE A 22 3.19 -6.88 -12.55
N VAL A 23 1.94 -7.12 -12.15
CA VAL A 23 1.44 -6.73 -10.82
C VAL A 23 2.27 -7.38 -9.72
N GLY A 24 2.59 -8.67 -9.83
CA GLY A 24 3.44 -9.40 -8.89
C GLY A 24 4.84 -8.79 -8.75
N VAL A 25 5.48 -8.43 -9.86
CA VAL A 25 6.79 -7.73 -9.84
C VAL A 25 6.69 -6.40 -9.11
N GLY A 26 5.62 -5.63 -9.35
CA GLY A 26 5.39 -4.36 -8.66
C GLY A 26 5.21 -4.53 -7.15
N ILE A 27 4.48 -5.56 -6.71
CA ILE A 27 4.29 -5.89 -5.29
C ILE A 27 5.62 -6.28 -4.65
N ALA A 28 6.42 -7.11 -5.33
CA ALA A 28 7.73 -7.53 -4.84
C ALA A 28 8.68 -6.33 -4.67
N GLY A 29 8.74 -5.45 -5.67
CA GLY A 29 9.53 -4.23 -5.61
C GLY A 29 9.10 -3.29 -4.49
N PHE A 30 7.79 -3.13 -4.28
CA PHE A 30 7.25 -2.32 -3.19
C PHE A 30 7.63 -2.89 -1.81
N GLY A 31 7.43 -4.20 -1.59
CA GLY A 31 7.76 -4.85 -0.32
C GLY A 31 9.26 -4.78 0.00
N ALA A 32 10.12 -5.02 -1.00
CA ALA A 32 11.57 -4.90 -0.83
C ALA A 32 11.98 -3.46 -0.50
N THR A 33 11.45 -2.47 -1.23
CA THR A 33 11.79 -1.05 -1.01
C THR A 33 11.36 -0.57 0.37
N GLN A 34 10.16 -0.96 0.83
CA GLN A 34 9.65 -0.59 2.16
C GLN A 34 10.57 -1.10 3.27
N ALA A 35 10.97 -2.38 3.21
CA ALA A 35 11.87 -2.98 4.18
C ALA A 35 13.27 -2.32 4.16
N SER A 36 13.83 -2.09 2.97
CA SER A 36 15.13 -1.42 2.81
C SER A 36 15.11 0.02 3.32
N LEU A 37 14.05 0.78 3.04
CA LEU A 37 13.91 2.15 3.55
C LEU A 37 13.95 2.18 5.07
N ILE A 38 13.18 1.32 5.74
CA ILE A 38 13.16 1.27 7.20
C ILE A 38 14.56 0.99 7.75
N GLN A 39 15.28 0.01 7.20
CA GLN A 39 16.63 -0.33 7.63
C GLN A 39 17.64 0.82 7.43
N LEU A 40 17.50 1.58 6.35
CA LEU A 40 18.36 2.73 6.05
C LEU A 40 18.05 3.93 6.93
N THR A 41 16.79 4.12 7.33
CA THR A 41 16.36 5.27 8.13
C THR A 41 16.39 5.04 9.64
N THR A 42 16.54 3.80 10.10
CA THR A 42 16.61 3.48 11.54
C THR A 42 18.02 3.15 12.03
N THR A 43 18.26 3.55 13.28
CA THR A 43 19.50 3.27 14.01
C THR A 43 19.65 1.76 14.28
N SER A 44 20.88 1.29 14.46
CA SER A 44 21.16 -0.14 14.65
C SER A 44 20.44 -0.75 15.85
N GLU A 45 20.19 0.02 16.91
CA GLU A 45 19.50 -0.42 18.13
C GLU A 45 17.98 -0.58 17.92
N GLU A 46 17.38 0.28 17.09
CA GLU A 46 15.93 0.34 16.89
C GLU A 46 15.44 -0.49 15.69
N ARG A 47 16.35 -0.91 14.79
CA ARG A 47 16.02 -1.66 13.57
C ARG A 47 15.13 -2.88 13.82
N GLY A 48 15.41 -3.64 14.88
CA GLY A 48 14.62 -4.83 15.23
C GLY A 48 13.17 -4.47 15.56
N ILE A 49 12.97 -3.41 16.35
CA ILE A 49 11.64 -2.91 16.72
C ILE A 49 10.92 -2.35 15.49
N ALA A 50 11.60 -1.56 14.66
CA ALA A 50 11.02 -0.96 13.47
C ALA A 50 10.57 -2.02 12.44
N MET A 51 11.37 -3.05 12.21
CA MET A 51 10.99 -4.18 11.35
C MET A 51 9.86 -5.02 11.97
N GLY A 52 9.82 -5.15 13.29
CA GLY A 52 8.72 -5.79 14.01
C GLY A 52 7.38 -5.04 13.85
N ILE A 53 7.40 -3.71 13.94
CA ILE A 53 6.22 -2.87 13.68
C ILE A 53 5.78 -3.02 12.22
N LEU A 54 6.72 -3.00 11.26
CA LEU A 54 6.41 -3.24 9.85
C LEU A 54 5.69 -4.58 9.66
N ALA A 55 6.22 -5.65 10.26
CA ALA A 55 5.62 -6.99 10.19
C ALA A 55 4.21 -7.03 10.81
N MET A 56 4.00 -6.34 11.94
CA MET A 56 2.69 -6.20 12.56
C MET A 56 1.69 -5.50 11.63
N CYS A 57 2.10 -4.43 10.96
CA CYS A 57 1.27 -3.73 9.97
C CYS A 57 0.95 -4.62 8.77
N ILE A 58 1.91 -5.37 8.24
CA ILE A 58 1.65 -6.33 7.15
C ILE A 58 0.66 -7.41 7.62
N GLY A 59 0.78 -7.82 8.89
CA GLY A 59 -0.11 -8.77 9.55
C GLY A 59 -1.59 -8.35 9.59
N SER A 60 -1.94 -7.09 9.34
CA SER A 60 -3.34 -6.67 9.17
C SER A 60 -3.92 -6.97 7.79
N GLY A 61 -3.11 -7.42 6.83
CA GLY A 61 -3.52 -7.79 5.47
C GLY A 61 -4.74 -8.74 5.40
N PRO A 62 -4.84 -9.79 6.24
CA PRO A 62 -5.98 -10.71 6.27
C PRO A 62 -7.34 -10.03 6.53
N ILE A 63 -7.37 -8.94 7.30
CA ILE A 63 -8.61 -8.20 7.58
C ILE A 63 -9.12 -7.55 6.28
N GLY A 64 -8.21 -6.95 5.51
CA GLY A 64 -8.54 -6.38 4.20
C GLY A 64 -9.03 -7.46 3.24
N SER A 65 -8.30 -8.57 3.10
CA SER A 65 -8.70 -9.65 2.19
C SER A 65 -10.04 -10.29 2.57
N PHE A 66 -10.34 -10.41 3.86
CA PHE A 66 -11.65 -10.87 4.34
C PHE A 66 -12.79 -9.94 3.91
N LEU A 67 -12.63 -8.63 4.11
CA LEU A 67 -13.64 -7.63 3.70
C LEU A 67 -13.87 -7.64 2.18
N TYR A 68 -12.80 -7.74 1.38
CA TYR A 68 -12.93 -7.86 -0.07
C TYR A 68 -13.50 -9.21 -0.51
N GLY A 69 -13.29 -10.28 0.27
CA GLY A 69 -13.92 -11.59 0.06
C GLY A 69 -15.45 -11.49 0.19
N ILE A 70 -15.93 -10.90 1.27
CA ILE A 70 -17.38 -10.62 1.47
C ILE A 70 -17.92 -9.76 0.32
N PHE A 71 -17.19 -8.72 -0.09
CA PHE A 71 -17.60 -7.89 -1.21
C PHE A 71 -17.68 -8.69 -2.53
N ALA A 72 -16.72 -9.57 -2.79
CA ALA A 72 -16.71 -10.41 -3.98
C ALA A 72 -17.86 -11.42 -4.00
N GLU A 73 -18.26 -11.94 -2.83
CA GLU A 73 -19.38 -12.86 -2.66
C GLU A 73 -20.74 -12.18 -2.91
N ASN A 74 -20.94 -10.96 -2.41
CA ASN A 74 -22.19 -10.21 -2.60
C ASN A 74 -22.34 -9.62 -4.01
N TYR A 75 -21.22 -9.32 -4.68
CA TYR A 75 -21.20 -8.76 -6.02
C TYR A 75 -20.58 -9.76 -7.01
N THR A 76 -19.37 -9.51 -7.46
CA THR A 76 -18.62 -10.40 -8.37
C THR A 76 -17.14 -10.14 -8.18
N ALA A 77 -16.31 -11.17 -8.34
CA ALA A 77 -14.86 -11.05 -8.24
C ALA A 77 -14.27 -9.97 -9.17
N GLN A 78 -14.76 -9.85 -10.41
CA GLN A 78 -14.31 -8.81 -11.35
C GLN A 78 -14.59 -7.38 -10.85
N LEU A 79 -15.77 -7.14 -10.27
CA LEU A 79 -16.12 -5.84 -9.67
C LEU A 79 -15.26 -5.55 -8.45
N ALA A 80 -15.04 -6.54 -7.58
CA ALA A 80 -14.15 -6.41 -6.43
C ALA A 80 -12.73 -6.01 -6.86
N MET A 81 -12.18 -6.66 -7.89
CA MET A 81 -10.88 -6.36 -8.47
C MET A 81 -10.80 -4.98 -9.14
N ARG A 82 -11.95 -4.41 -9.55
CA ARG A 82 -12.02 -3.05 -10.11
C ARG A 82 -11.94 -1.98 -9.02
N TYR A 83 -12.66 -2.18 -7.93
CA TYR A 83 -12.74 -1.22 -6.83
C TYR A 83 -11.52 -1.25 -5.91
N LEU A 84 -10.89 -2.41 -5.73
CA LEU A 84 -9.69 -2.58 -4.91
C LEU A 84 -8.54 -1.61 -5.27
N PRO A 85 -8.12 -1.45 -6.54
CA PRO A 85 -7.06 -0.51 -6.90
C PRO A 85 -7.50 0.96 -6.78
N ILE A 86 -8.80 1.26 -6.92
CA ILE A 86 -9.34 2.61 -6.75
C ILE A 86 -9.25 3.02 -5.29
N SER A 87 -9.78 2.19 -4.38
CA SER A 87 -9.73 2.45 -2.94
C SER A 87 -8.29 2.54 -2.44
N GLY A 88 -7.42 1.64 -2.89
CA GLY A 88 -5.99 1.68 -2.56
C GLY A 88 -5.30 2.96 -3.03
N PHE A 89 -5.66 3.48 -4.20
CA PHE A 89 -5.15 4.76 -4.69
C PHE A 89 -5.63 5.96 -3.85
N PHE A 90 -6.92 5.99 -3.48
CA PHE A 90 -7.45 7.02 -2.59
C PHE A 90 -6.77 7.01 -1.20
N ILE A 91 -6.56 5.83 -0.62
CA ILE A 91 -5.85 5.67 0.66
C ILE A 91 -4.41 6.18 0.53
N LEU A 92 -3.71 5.85 -0.56
CA LEU A 92 -2.36 6.34 -0.81
C LEU A 92 -2.31 7.88 -0.89
N LEU A 93 -3.25 8.50 -1.60
CA LEU A 93 -3.34 9.96 -1.67
C LEU A 93 -3.58 10.59 -0.30
N LEU A 94 -4.46 9.98 0.49
CA LEU A 94 -4.75 10.41 1.84
C LEU A 94 -3.49 10.32 2.72
N ILE A 95 -2.75 9.21 2.68
CA ILE A 95 -1.47 9.07 3.40
C ILE A 95 -0.49 10.17 3.00
N ILE A 96 -0.29 10.41 1.70
CA ILE A 96 0.62 11.46 1.20
C ILE A 96 0.19 12.84 1.73
N PHE A 97 -1.11 13.12 1.72
CA PHE A 97 -1.66 14.37 2.25
C PHE A 97 -1.37 14.51 3.74
N PHE A 98 -1.68 13.50 4.55
CA PHE A 98 -1.43 13.52 5.99
C PHE A 98 0.06 13.66 6.32
N THR A 99 0.95 12.93 5.64
CA THR A 99 2.40 13.06 5.84
C THR A 99 2.88 14.48 5.52
N LYS A 100 2.41 15.08 4.42
CA LYS A 100 2.74 16.49 4.09
C LYS A 100 2.21 17.47 5.15
N VAL A 101 1.00 17.25 5.63
CA VAL A 101 0.38 18.10 6.67
C VAL A 101 1.17 18.01 7.97
N ILE A 102 1.48 16.80 8.44
CA ILE A 102 2.27 16.59 9.66
C ILE A 102 3.63 17.23 9.53
N HIS A 103 4.34 17.00 8.41
CA HIS A 103 5.65 17.59 8.18
C HIS A 103 5.61 19.13 8.19
N LYS A 104 4.57 19.73 7.58
CA LYS A 104 4.37 21.19 7.60
C LYS A 104 4.14 21.70 9.03
N ILE A 105 3.33 21.01 9.82
CA ILE A 105 3.05 21.38 11.23
C ILE A 105 4.33 21.29 12.06
N THR A 106 5.12 20.22 11.90
CA THR A 106 6.40 20.06 12.63
C THR A 106 7.37 21.20 12.34
N ILE A 107 7.48 21.65 11.08
CA ILE A 107 8.36 22.77 10.70
C ILE A 107 7.84 24.11 11.26
N ASP A 108 6.53 24.36 11.22
CA ASP A 108 5.95 25.61 11.74
C ASP A 108 6.13 25.75 13.25
N SER A 109 5.97 24.64 13.99
CA SER A 109 6.22 24.60 15.44
C SER A 109 7.69 24.85 15.79
N ALA A 110 8.62 24.22 15.06
CA ALA A 110 10.05 24.41 15.29
C ALA A 110 10.51 25.86 15.03
N ASN A 111 9.88 26.55 14.07
CA ASN A 111 10.22 27.94 13.75
C ASN A 111 9.69 28.95 14.78
N LYS A 112 8.61 28.60 15.50
CA LYS A 112 8.04 29.44 16.58
C LYS A 112 8.81 29.38 17.89
N GLU A 113 9.56 28.31 18.16
CA GLU A 113 10.39 28.22 19.36
C GLU A 113 11.72 28.98 19.24
N ILE A 114 12.11 29.38 18.02
CA ILE A 114 13.38 30.07 17.72
C ILE A 114 13.20 31.61 17.68
N VAL A 115 11.96 32.11 17.71
CA VAL A 115 11.60 33.56 17.71
C VAL A 115 11.05 33.96 19.05
#